data_AF-A0A7W0F4Y3-F1
#
_entry.id   AF-A0A7W0F4Y3-F1
#
_cell.length_a   1.000
_cell.length_b   1.000
_cell.length_c   1.000
_cell.angle_alpha   90.00
_cell.angle_beta   90.00
_cell.angle_gamma   90.00
#
_symmetry.space_group_name_H-M   'P 1'
#
loop_
_entity.id
_entity.type
_entity.pdbx_description
1 polymer ?
#
loop_
_entity_poly.entity_id
_entity_poly.type
_entity_poly.pdbx_seq_one_letter_code
_entity_poly.pdbx_strand_id
1 'polypeptide(L)'
;LPLSSLAHAPKISFREYTITQRPYGRWVIVYSRNDIFGAWARDESGRFIYSCYPGGEAQRLEAVKITVNIVMYSLTGTYKKDIIHRDFIERKLKSW
;
A
#
# COMPACT_ATOMS: atom_id res chain seq x y z
N LEU A 1 5.41 -27.89 11.24
CA LEU A 1 4.19 -27.87 10.40
C LEU A 1 4.61 -27.43 8.99
N PRO A 2 4.35 -28.20 7.93
CA PRO A 2 5.13 -28.10 6.68
C PRO A 2 4.70 -26.90 5.81
N LEU A 3 5.71 -26.22 5.26
CA LEU A 3 5.68 -24.96 4.51
C LEU A 3 5.18 -25.07 3.05
N SER A 4 4.59 -26.20 2.64
CA SER A 4 4.35 -26.51 1.21
C SER A 4 3.02 -26.03 0.62
N SER A 5 2.11 -25.43 1.41
CA SER A 5 0.76 -25.02 0.93
C SER A 5 0.64 -23.53 0.56
N LEU A 6 1.70 -22.73 0.67
CA LEU A 6 1.68 -21.27 0.45
C LEU A 6 1.91 -20.83 -1.01
N ALA A 7 1.56 -21.67 -1.99
CA ALA A 7 1.92 -21.46 -3.41
C ALA A 7 0.92 -20.60 -4.23
N HIS A 8 -0.24 -20.21 -3.70
CA HIS A 8 -1.28 -19.54 -4.52
C HIS A 8 -1.78 -18.17 -4.00
N ALA A 9 -1.09 -17.56 -3.03
CA ALA A 9 -1.38 -16.18 -2.66
C ALA A 9 -0.60 -15.24 -3.59
N PRO A 10 -1.26 -14.27 -4.28
CA PRO A 10 -0.54 -13.25 -5.04
C PRO A 10 0.27 -12.39 -4.07
N LYS A 11 1.54 -12.76 -3.86
CA LYS A 11 2.51 -12.01 -3.07
C LYS A 11 3.03 -10.87 -3.93
N ILE A 12 2.47 -9.69 -3.76
CA ILE A 12 3.07 -8.47 -4.32
C ILE A 12 4.24 -8.09 -3.40
N SER A 13 5.44 -8.52 -3.76
CA SER A 13 6.68 -8.26 -3.02
C SER A 13 7.36 -6.99 -3.53
N PHE A 14 7.03 -5.83 -2.96
CA PHE A 14 7.85 -4.62 -3.10
C PHE A 14 8.84 -4.57 -1.93
N ARG A 15 10.03 -5.14 -2.18
CA ARG A 15 11.29 -5.12 -1.43
C ARG A 15 11.30 -5.29 0.10
N GLU A 16 10.44 -4.69 0.93
CA GLU A 16 10.48 -4.80 2.41
C GLU A 16 9.11 -4.68 3.13
N TYR A 17 8.01 -5.07 2.47
CA TYR A 17 6.73 -5.29 3.16
C TYR A 17 6.03 -6.56 2.65
N THR A 18 5.46 -7.34 3.56
CA THR A 18 4.70 -8.55 3.23
C THR A 18 3.23 -8.31 3.50
N ILE A 19 2.41 -8.37 2.45
CA ILE A 19 0.95 -8.41 2.55
C ILE A 19 0.53 -9.86 2.33
N THR A 20 -0.08 -10.46 3.35
CA THR A 20 -0.69 -11.79 3.25
C THR A 20 -2.20 -11.66 3.29
N GLN A 21 -2.90 -12.34 2.38
CA GLN A 21 -4.36 -12.40 2.34
C GLN A 21 -4.79 -13.85 2.13
N ARG A 22 -5.77 -14.32 2.92
CA ARG A 22 -6.43 -15.61 2.64
C ARG A 22 -7.53 -15.44 1.59
N PRO A 23 -7.76 -16.46 0.74
CA PRO A 23 -8.73 -16.37 -0.35
C PRO A 23 -10.21 -16.31 0.11
N TYR A 24 -10.55 -16.74 1.33
CA TYR A 24 -11.96 -16.89 1.77
C TYR A 24 -12.28 -16.39 3.19
N GLY A 25 -11.40 -15.61 3.81
CA GLY A 25 -11.59 -15.04 5.14
C GLY A 25 -10.68 -13.83 5.31
N ARG A 26 -11.25 -12.64 5.17
CA ARG A 26 -10.51 -11.38 4.96
C ARG A 26 -9.84 -10.91 6.24
N TRP A 27 -8.62 -11.39 6.43
CA TRP A 27 -7.64 -10.77 7.32
C TRP A 27 -6.45 -10.37 6.46
N VAL A 28 -6.11 -9.09 6.49
CA VAL A 28 -4.97 -8.52 5.78
C VAL A 28 -3.97 -8.11 6.84
N ILE A 29 -2.82 -8.77 6.85
CA ILE A 29 -1.73 -8.40 7.74
C ILE A 29 -0.70 -7.67 6.88
N VAL A 30 -0.41 -6.43 7.27
CA VAL A 30 0.67 -5.63 6.70
C VAL A 30 1.80 -5.61 7.71
N TYR A 31 2.92 -6.19 7.32
CA TYR A 31 4.14 -6.16 8.13
C TYR A 31 5.24 -5.45 7.35
N SER A 32 5.86 -4.45 7.98
CA SER A 32 7.07 -3.80 7.49
C SER A 32 8.09 -3.71 8.62
N ARG A 33 9.36 -3.92 8.27
CA ARG A 33 10.49 -3.71 9.19
C ARG A 33 10.88 -2.23 9.28
N ASN A 34 10.51 -1.44 8.27
CA ASN A 34 10.81 -0.03 8.21
C ASN A 34 9.73 0.78 8.91
N ASP A 35 10.14 1.89 9.51
CA ASP A 35 9.21 2.81 10.14
C ASP A 35 8.51 3.70 9.09
N ILE A 36 7.42 3.19 8.54
CA ILE A 36 6.60 3.89 7.53
C ILE A 36 5.83 5.06 8.17
N PHE A 37 5.43 4.94 9.44
CA PHE A 37 4.66 5.97 10.13
C PHE A 37 5.55 7.10 10.65
N GLY A 38 6.77 6.82 11.08
CA GLY A 38 7.76 7.83 11.45
C GLY A 38 8.10 8.78 10.30
N ALA A 39 8.01 8.33 9.05
CA ALA A 39 8.20 9.20 7.89
C ALA A 39 7.18 10.35 7.81
N TRP A 40 6.03 10.23 8.46
CA TRP A 40 4.95 11.22 8.52
C TRP A 40 5.02 12.14 9.74
N ALA A 41 5.84 11.81 10.74
CA ALA A 41 5.90 12.55 11.98
C ALA A 41 6.41 13.98 11.74
N ARG A 42 5.63 14.96 12.18
CA ARG A 42 5.94 16.39 12.06
C ARG A 42 5.91 17.08 13.41
N ASP A 43 6.79 18.06 13.59
CA ASP A 43 6.79 18.97 14.75
C ASP A 43 5.66 20.01 14.61
N GLU A 44 5.45 20.81 15.65
CA GLU A 44 4.46 21.90 15.65
C GLU A 44 4.76 22.98 14.59
N SER A 45 6.02 23.07 14.16
CA SER A 45 6.48 23.95 13.08
C SER A 45 6.30 23.32 11.69
N GLY A 46 5.72 22.12 11.58
CA GLY A 46 5.45 21.40 10.34
C GLY A 46 6.66 20.75 9.68
N ARG A 47 7.83 20.73 10.34
CA ARG A 47 9.04 20.08 9.85
C ARG A 47 9.03 18.61 10.21
N PHE A 48 9.62 17.79 9.34
CA PHE A 48 9.74 16.36 9.60
C PHE A 48 10.69 16.10 10.78
N ILE A 49 10.24 15.30 11.73
CA ILE A 49 11.00 14.96 12.94
C ILE A 49 12.11 13.96 12.60
N TYR A 50 11.83 13.01 11.71
CA TYR A 50 12.77 11.95 11.33
C TYR A 50 13.27 12.11 9.90
N SER A 51 14.59 11.98 9.73
CA SER A 51 15.23 11.87 8.43
C SER A 51 15.08 10.44 7.88
N CYS A 52 14.72 10.30 6.61
CA CYS A 52 14.65 9.00 5.96
C CYS A 52 16.03 8.59 5.43
N TYR A 53 16.56 7.48 5.92
CA TYR A 53 17.82 6.89 5.46
C TYR A 53 17.57 5.49 4.90
N PRO A 54 18.21 5.07 3.78
CA PRO A 54 19.24 5.76 2.99
C PRO A 54 18.73 6.66 1.84
N GLY A 55 17.43 6.62 1.53
CA GLY A 55 16.86 7.23 0.31
C GLY A 55 16.28 8.64 0.45
N GLY A 56 16.44 9.28 1.61
CA GLY A 56 16.05 10.69 1.80
C GLY A 56 14.57 10.96 1.52
N GLU A 57 14.29 12.14 0.96
CA GLU A 57 12.92 12.59 0.69
C GLU A 57 12.16 11.73 -0.34
N ALA A 58 12.87 11.09 -1.29
CA ALA A 58 12.24 10.17 -2.23
C ALA A 58 11.67 8.94 -1.49
N GLN A 59 12.42 8.39 -0.53
CA GLN A 59 11.94 7.30 0.32
C GLN A 59 10.78 7.74 1.21
N ARG A 60 10.77 8.98 1.68
CA ARG A 60 9.63 9.55 2.43
C ARG A 60 8.36 9.57 1.58
N LEU A 61 8.46 10.02 0.34
CA LEU A 61 7.33 10.03 -0.59
C LEU A 61 6.79 8.62 -0.83
N GLU A 62 7.65 7.62 -0.98
CA GLU A 62 7.24 6.23 -1.12
C GLU A 62 6.56 5.69 0.14
N ALA A 63 7.06 6.03 1.33
CA ALA A 63 6.40 5.69 2.59
C ALA A 63 4.99 6.30 2.67
N VAL A 64 4.82 7.56 2.24
CA VAL A 64 3.52 8.22 2.15
C VAL A 64 2.58 7.50 1.19
N LYS A 65 3.04 7.16 -0.02
CA LYS A 65 2.24 6.41 -1.00
C LYS A 65 1.80 5.05 -0.48
N ILE A 66 2.69 4.32 0.19
CA ILE A 66 2.39 3.01 0.76
C ILE A 66 1.32 3.13 1.84
N THR A 67 1.45 4.08 2.79
CA THR A 67 0.45 4.28 3.84
C THR A 67 -0.92 4.60 3.27
N VAL A 68 -1.01 5.53 2.31
CA VAL A 68 -2.28 5.88 1.66
C VAL A 68 -2.89 4.66 0.96
N ASN A 69 -2.07 3.87 0.27
CA ASN A 69 -2.53 2.65 -0.39
C ASN A 69 -3.07 1.62 0.63
N ILE A 70 -2.43 1.48 1.79
CA ILE A 70 -2.91 0.60 2.87
C ILE A 70 -4.25 1.11 3.40
N VAL A 71 -4.37 2.39 3.72
CA VAL A 71 -5.63 2.99 4.23
C VAL A 71 -6.76 2.81 3.22
N MET A 72 -6.51 3.15 1.95
CA MET A 72 -7.49 2.97 0.87
C MET A 72 -7.89 1.50 0.73
N TYR A 73 -6.93 0.58 0.80
CA TYR A 73 -7.22 -0.85 0.72
C TYR A 73 -8.03 -1.35 1.92
N SER A 74 -7.73 -0.87 3.13
CA SER A 74 -8.47 -1.23 4.35
C SER A 74 -9.91 -0.73 4.33
N LEU A 75 -10.15 0.48 3.82
CA LEU A 75 -11.48 1.08 3.77
C LEU A 75 -12.36 0.52 2.65
N THR A 76 -11.78 0.24 1.49
CA THR A 76 -12.55 -0.13 0.29
C THR A 76 -12.49 -1.62 -0.03
N GLY A 77 -11.43 -2.33 0.40
CA GLY A 77 -11.14 -3.72 0.03
C GLY A 77 -10.83 -3.96 -1.45
N THR A 78 -11.23 -3.05 -2.35
CA THR A 78 -11.20 -3.26 -3.80
C THR A 78 -10.75 -2.04 -4.60
N TYR A 79 -10.33 -0.91 -4.00
CA TYR A 79 -10.11 0.33 -4.79
C TYR A 79 -9.22 0.16 -6.03
N LYS A 80 -8.19 -0.70 -5.98
CA LYS A 80 -7.33 -0.96 -7.15
C LYS A 80 -8.04 -1.74 -8.25
N LYS A 81 -9.02 -2.59 -7.92
CA LYS A 81 -9.86 -3.28 -8.89
C LYS A 81 -10.83 -2.33 -9.57
N ASP A 82 -11.21 -1.24 -8.91
CA ASP A 82 -12.14 -0.26 -9.49
C ASP A 82 -11.51 0.48 -10.70
N ILE A 83 -10.19 0.43 -10.87
CA ILE A 83 -9.47 0.95 -12.05
C ILE A 83 -9.94 0.31 -13.35
N ILE A 84 -10.40 -0.96 -13.34
CA ILE A 84 -10.88 -1.63 -14.57
C ILE A 84 -12.07 -0.90 -15.20
N HIS A 85 -12.83 -0.15 -14.41
CA HIS A 85 -13.98 0.62 -14.89
C HIS A 85 -13.58 1.94 -15.54
N ARG A 86 -12.31 2.38 -15.43
CA ARG A 86 -11.84 3.64 -16.00
C ARG A 86 -12.08 3.72 -17.50
N ASP A 87 -11.65 2.70 -18.25
CA ASP A 87 -11.79 2.71 -19.71
C ASP A 87 -13.26 2.77 -20.15
N PHE A 88 -14.14 2.15 -19.37
CA PHE A 88 -15.59 2.23 -19.60
C PHE A 88 -16.13 3.66 -19.38
N ILE A 89 -15.71 4.32 -18.30
CA ILE A 89 -16.10 5.69 -17.97
C ILE A 89 -15.57 6.67 -19.03
N GLU A 90 -14.30 6.53 -19.45
CA GLU A 90 -13.69 7.40 -20.46
C GLU A 90 -14.37 7.28 -21.83
N ARG A 91 -14.71 6.05 -22.27
CA ARG A 91 -15.47 5.87 -23.51
C ARG A 91 -16.84 6.52 -23.45
N LYS A 92 -17.53 6.42 -22.31
CA LYS A 92 -18.84 7.04 -22.11
C LYS A 92 -18.76 8.57 -22.11
N LEU A 93 -17.73 9.16 -21.52
CA LEU A 93 -17.53 10.62 -21.53
C LEU A 93 -17.24 11.18 -22.94
N LYS A 94 -16.47 10.45 -23.76
CA LYS A 94 -16.15 10.88 -25.14
C LYS A 94 -17.31 10.78 -26.13
N SER A 95 -18.36 10.04 -25.81
CA SER A 95 -19.54 9.88 -26.67
C SER A 95 -20.62 10.94 -26.45
N TRP A 96 -20.39 11.91 -25.57
CA TRP A 96 -21.21 13.12 -25.37
C TRP A 96 -20.47 14.33 -25.95
#